data_AF-A0A949IG63-F1
#
_entry.id   AF-A0A949IG63-F1
#
_cell.length_a   1.000
_cell.length_b   1.000
_cell.length_c   1.000
_cell.angle_alpha   90.00
_cell.angle_beta   90.00
_cell.angle_gamma   90.00
#
_symmetry.space_group_name_H-M   'P 1'
#
loop_
_entity.id
_entity.type
_entity.pdbx_description
1 polymer ?
#
loop_
_entity_poly.entity_id
_entity_poly.type
_entity_poly.pdbx_seq_one_letter_code
_entity_poly.pdbx_strand_id
1 'polypeptide(L)'
;MTIGPNTTNFRQSLGRMGEQLAEKSLLEQGWQVLERNYRVHRRGELDIIARPPEGDVLAFIEVKTRDIKPWQLDLEHPGQEAVDANKQRRLFRAAMAYLAAHPGGGATLRFDLILVDISLDRQHLLEVIALDDLETLARYARLSHLGGISGMF
;
A
#
# COMPACT_ATOMS: atom_id res chain seq x y z
N MET A 1 -32.04 -4.52 19.11
CA MET A 1 -30.78 -4.09 19.78
C MET A 1 -29.68 -4.24 18.75
N THR A 2 -29.46 -3.20 17.94
CA THR A 2 -28.55 -3.25 16.79
C THR A 2 -27.13 -3.21 17.32
N ILE A 3 -26.39 -4.31 17.15
CA ILE A 3 -24.96 -4.34 17.42
C ILE A 3 -24.33 -3.45 16.35
N GLY A 4 -23.99 -2.21 16.71
CA GLY A 4 -23.25 -1.32 15.82
C GLY A 4 -21.91 -1.95 15.45
N PRO A 5 -21.42 -1.78 14.21
CA PRO A 5 -20.17 -2.41 13.79
C PRO A 5 -19.03 -1.99 14.72
N ASN A 6 -18.32 -3.01 15.22
CA ASN A 6 -17.18 -2.87 16.12
C ASN A 6 -16.07 -2.10 15.39
N THR A 7 -16.09 -0.78 15.53
CA THR A 7 -15.24 0.21 14.85
C THR A 7 -13.86 0.31 15.51
N THR A 8 -13.33 -0.81 16.01
CA THR A 8 -12.17 -0.79 16.91
C THR A 8 -10.89 -0.31 16.22
N ASN A 9 -10.81 -0.25 14.88
CA ASN A 9 -9.76 0.53 14.23
C ASN A 9 -10.08 0.94 12.78
N PHE A 10 -10.82 2.04 12.60
CA PHE A 10 -11.12 2.61 11.28
C PHE A 10 -9.89 2.70 10.36
N ARG A 11 -8.75 3.19 10.89
CA ARG A 11 -7.54 3.41 10.08
C ARG A 11 -6.94 2.10 9.58
N GLN A 12 -6.95 1.06 10.41
CA GLN A 12 -6.48 -0.26 9.99
C GLN A 12 -7.39 -0.87 8.93
N SER A 13 -8.71 -0.78 9.09
CA SER A 13 -9.65 -1.29 8.07
C SER A 13 -9.53 -0.53 6.76
N LEU A 14 -9.43 0.80 6.82
CA LEU A 14 -9.22 1.63 5.62
C LEU A 14 -7.89 1.28 4.94
N GLY A 15 -6.80 1.12 5.71
CA GLY A 15 -5.50 0.70 5.19
C GLY A 15 -5.56 -0.66 4.50
N ARG A 16 -6.22 -1.65 5.12
CA ARG A 16 -6.42 -2.98 4.53
C ARG A 16 -7.14 -2.92 3.19
N MET A 17 -8.24 -2.15 3.11
CA MET A 17 -8.96 -1.98 1.84
C MET A 17 -8.12 -1.21 0.81
N GLY A 18 -7.31 -0.25 1.24
CA GLY A 18 -6.37 0.45 0.37
C GLY A 18 -5.29 -0.47 -0.21
N GLU A 19 -4.73 -1.40 0.58
CA GLU A 19 -3.82 -2.43 0.09
C GLU A 19 -4.51 -3.37 -0.93
N GLN A 20 -5.79 -3.70 -0.71
CA GLN A 20 -6.56 -4.49 -1.69
C GLN A 20 -6.77 -3.73 -3.00
N LEU A 21 -7.06 -2.42 -2.94
CA LEU A 21 -7.14 -1.58 -4.15
C LEU A 21 -5.81 -1.48 -4.89
N ALA A 22 -4.71 -1.31 -4.14
CA ALA A 22 -3.37 -1.26 -4.72
C ALA A 22 -3.01 -2.56 -5.44
N GLU A 23 -3.27 -3.72 -4.82
CA GLU A 23 -3.09 -5.02 -5.46
C GLU A 23 -3.93 -5.14 -6.73
N LYS A 24 -5.23 -4.82 -6.65
CA LYS A 24 -6.14 -4.89 -7.80
C LYS A 24 -5.61 -4.06 -8.97
N SER A 25 -5.16 -2.83 -8.70
CA SER A 25 -4.61 -1.94 -9.72
C SER A 25 -3.30 -2.48 -10.33
N LEU A 26 -2.43 -3.10 -9.53
CA LEU A 26 -1.21 -3.75 -10.02
C LEU A 26 -1.55 -4.91 -10.96
N LEU A 27 -2.47 -5.78 -10.56
CA LEU A 27 -2.93 -6.91 -11.37
C LEU A 27 -3.56 -6.45 -12.69
N GLU A 28 -4.38 -5.40 -12.66
CA GLU A 28 -4.98 -4.79 -13.87
C GLU A 28 -3.92 -4.19 -14.80
N GLN A 29 -2.81 -3.70 -14.25
CA GLN A 29 -1.65 -3.23 -15.00
C GLN A 29 -0.70 -4.35 -15.46
N GLY A 30 -1.07 -5.62 -15.24
CA GLY A 30 -0.29 -6.78 -15.67
C GLY A 30 0.90 -7.12 -14.78
N TRP A 31 0.99 -6.54 -13.58
CA TRP A 31 2.01 -6.92 -12.61
C TRP A 31 1.72 -8.30 -12.02
N GLN A 32 2.80 -9.04 -11.74
CA GLN A 32 2.71 -10.27 -10.96
C GLN A 32 2.89 -9.96 -9.48
N VAL A 33 1.81 -10.06 -8.70
CA VAL A 33 1.88 -9.97 -7.24
C VAL A 33 2.37 -11.31 -6.69
N LEU A 34 3.48 -11.29 -5.96
CA LEU A 34 4.13 -12.48 -5.41
C LEU A 34 3.70 -12.76 -3.98
N GLU A 35 3.65 -11.71 -3.16
CA GLU A 35 3.28 -11.82 -1.75
C GLU A 35 2.69 -10.50 -1.24
N ARG A 36 1.85 -10.59 -0.21
CA ARG A 36 1.24 -9.45 0.48
C ARG A 36 1.45 -9.59 1.98
N ASN A 37 1.50 -8.45 2.68
CA ASN A 37 1.57 -8.41 4.13
C ASN A 37 2.73 -9.27 4.70
N TYR A 38 3.89 -9.27 4.04
CA TYR A 38 5.05 -10.06 4.45
C TYR A 38 5.64 -9.49 5.73
N ARG A 39 5.68 -10.29 6.80
CA ARG A 39 6.07 -9.84 8.14
C ARG A 39 7.32 -10.57 8.63
N VAL A 40 8.31 -9.81 9.06
CA VAL A 40 9.53 -10.34 9.69
C VAL A 40 9.49 -10.07 11.18
N HIS A 41 8.63 -10.79 11.91
CA HIS A 41 8.39 -10.59 13.34
C HIS A 41 8.31 -9.09 13.72
N ARG A 42 9.18 -8.61 14.62
CA ARG A 42 9.26 -7.19 15.05
C ARG A 42 10.22 -6.34 14.20
N ARG A 43 10.79 -6.89 13.12
CA ARG A 43 11.88 -6.28 12.36
C ARG A 43 11.40 -5.43 11.18
N GLY A 44 10.21 -5.72 10.65
CA GLY A 44 9.62 -4.97 9.55
C GLY A 44 8.47 -5.72 8.89
N GLU A 45 7.74 -5.01 8.04
CA GLU A 45 6.69 -5.53 7.19
C GLU A 45 6.85 -4.96 5.77
N LEU A 46 6.39 -5.69 4.76
CA LEU A 46 6.27 -5.26 3.37
C LEU A 46 4.82 -5.45 2.94
N ASP A 47 4.19 -4.40 2.43
CA ASP A 47 2.75 -4.45 2.12
C ASP A 47 2.50 -5.31 0.88
N ILE A 48 3.23 -5.06 -0.22
CA ILE A 48 3.13 -5.82 -1.47
C ILE A 48 4.54 -6.08 -2.05
N ILE A 49 4.76 -7.30 -2.52
CA ILE A 49 5.95 -7.69 -3.28
C ILE A 49 5.49 -8.12 -4.67
N ALA A 50 5.99 -7.46 -5.72
CA ALA A 50 5.51 -7.71 -7.07
C ALA A 50 6.61 -7.57 -8.13
N ARG A 51 6.35 -8.12 -9.32
CA ARG A 51 7.14 -7.90 -10.53
C ARG A 51 6.33 -7.13 -11.56
N PRO A 52 6.91 -6.09 -12.19
CA PRO A 52 6.28 -5.46 -13.34
C PRO A 52 6.18 -6.44 -14.52
N PRO A 53 5.30 -6.18 -15.50
CA PRO A 53 5.18 -7.00 -16.71
C PRO A 53 6.45 -7.01 -17.57
N GLU A 54 7.27 -5.96 -17.46
CA GLU A 54 8.51 -5.79 -18.22
C GLU A 54 9.70 -5.50 -17.30
N GLY A 55 10.87 -6.06 -17.66
CA GLY A 55 12.12 -5.90 -16.91
C GLY A 55 12.32 -6.96 -15.82
N ASP A 56 13.55 -7.05 -15.33
CA ASP A 56 13.93 -7.96 -14.24
C ASP A 56 14.04 -7.21 -12.91
N VAL A 57 12.87 -6.78 -12.41
CA VAL A 57 12.74 -6.00 -11.18
C VAL A 57 11.91 -6.76 -10.16
N LEU A 58 12.42 -6.83 -8.93
CA LEU A 58 11.63 -7.19 -7.76
C LEU A 58 11.28 -5.89 -7.00
N ALA A 59 10.00 -5.52 -7.05
CA ALA A 59 9.51 -4.32 -6.40
C ALA A 59 8.94 -4.64 -5.01
N PHE A 60 9.43 -3.92 -4.01
CA PHE A 60 8.87 -3.85 -2.67
C PHE A 60 8.03 -2.58 -2.57
N ILE A 61 6.71 -2.75 -2.48
CA ILE A 61 5.75 -1.66 -2.63
C ILE A 61 5.09 -1.41 -1.29
N GLU A 62 5.28 -0.19 -0.78
CA GLU A 62 4.54 0.33 0.39
C GLU A 62 3.22 0.94 -0.09
N VAL A 63 2.14 0.78 0.68
CA VAL A 63 0.83 1.38 0.39
C VAL A 63 0.46 2.37 1.48
N LYS A 64 0.14 3.60 1.09
CA LYS A 64 -0.36 4.64 2.01
C LYS A 64 -1.76 5.08 1.60
N THR A 65 -2.72 4.77 2.45
CA THR A 65 -4.12 5.20 2.27
C THR A 65 -4.43 6.45 3.08
N ARG A 66 -5.11 7.42 2.45
CA ARG A 66 -5.53 8.68 3.09
C ARG A 66 -7.01 8.93 2.85
N ASP A 67 -7.71 9.44 3.87
CA ASP A 67 -9.01 10.09 3.71
C ASP A 67 -8.78 11.58 3.46
N ILE A 68 -8.92 12.01 2.20
CA ILE A 68 -8.68 13.39 1.79
C ILE A 68 -9.98 14.08 1.42
N LYS A 69 -9.99 15.40 1.52
CA LYS A 69 -11.08 16.20 0.95
C LYS A 69 -10.83 16.42 -0.55
N PRO A 70 -11.87 16.60 -1.38
CA PRO A 70 -11.72 16.73 -2.84
C PRO A 70 -10.70 17.80 -3.28
N TRP A 71 -10.63 18.92 -2.55
CA TRP A 71 -9.69 20.01 -2.85
C TRP A 71 -8.24 19.75 -2.44
N GLN A 72 -7.95 18.62 -1.77
CA GLN A 72 -6.60 18.23 -1.37
C GLN A 72 -5.96 17.25 -2.37
N LEU A 73 -6.67 16.88 -3.43
CA LEU A 73 -6.24 15.88 -4.41
C LEU A 73 -4.96 16.28 -5.16
N ASP A 74 -4.73 17.58 -5.35
CA ASP A 74 -3.57 18.13 -6.07
C ASP A 74 -2.51 18.72 -5.11
N LEU A 75 -2.68 18.55 -3.79
CA LEU A 75 -1.64 18.94 -2.84
C LEU A 75 -0.54 17.86 -2.85
N GLU A 76 0.71 18.30 -2.96
CA GLU A 76 1.88 17.43 -2.85
C GLU A 76 1.77 16.57 -1.59
N HIS A 77 2.16 15.31 -1.71
CA HIS A 77 2.18 14.39 -0.59
C HIS A 77 3.27 14.85 0.40
N PRO A 78 2.96 15.36 1.61
CA PRO A 78 4.00 15.50 2.65
C PRO A 78 4.59 14.13 3.05
N GLY A 79 3.97 13.03 2.61
CA GLY A 79 4.45 11.66 2.79
C GLY A 79 5.45 11.14 1.74
N GLN A 80 5.70 11.89 0.65
CA GLN A 80 6.83 11.63 -0.26
C GLN A 80 8.17 11.93 0.44
N GLU A 81 8.19 12.92 1.34
CA GLU A 81 9.39 13.34 2.09
C GLU A 81 9.60 12.64 3.44
N ALA A 82 8.65 11.82 3.91
CA ALA A 82 8.71 11.21 5.24
C ALA A 82 8.37 9.71 5.24
N VAL A 83 9.17 8.91 4.54
CA VAL A 83 9.50 7.59 5.11
C VAL A 83 10.64 7.87 6.06
N ASP A 84 10.33 8.01 7.36
CA ASP A 84 11.38 8.30 8.34
C ASP A 84 12.50 7.23 8.27
N ALA A 85 13.71 7.60 8.68
CA ALA A 85 14.85 6.69 8.63
C ALA A 85 14.62 5.37 9.39
N ASN A 86 13.68 5.32 10.34
CA ASN A 86 13.30 4.07 11.01
C ASN A 86 12.47 3.17 10.09
N LYS A 87 11.52 3.73 9.34
CA LYS A 87 10.68 2.97 8.41
C LYS A 87 11.49 2.47 7.22
N GLN A 88 12.41 3.28 6.68
CA GLN A 88 13.37 2.82 5.66
C GLN A 88 14.19 1.62 6.14
N ARG A 89 14.77 1.71 7.35
CA ARG A 89 15.52 0.59 7.95
C ARG A 89 14.68 -0.67 8.15
N ARG A 90 13.41 -0.54 8.52
CA ARG A 90 12.50 -1.69 8.67
C ARG A 90 12.17 -2.32 7.32
N LEU A 91 11.86 -1.52 6.31
CA LEU A 91 11.59 -1.98 4.94
C LEU A 91 12.80 -2.72 4.37
N PHE A 92 14.00 -2.16 4.51
CA PHE A 92 15.24 -2.82 4.07
C PHE A 92 15.46 -4.17 4.73
N ARG A 93 15.30 -4.23 6.06
CA ARG A 93 15.47 -5.49 6.80
C ARG A 93 14.47 -6.54 6.36
N ALA A 94 13.23 -6.14 6.10
CA ALA A 94 12.21 -7.04 5.61
C ALA A 94 12.51 -7.53 4.18
N ALA A 95 12.94 -6.63 3.29
CA ALA A 95 13.37 -6.96 1.93
C ALA A 95 14.56 -7.94 1.93
N MET A 96 15.59 -7.68 2.75
CA MET A 96 16.75 -8.58 2.86
C MET A 96 16.37 -9.96 3.41
N ALA A 97 15.45 -10.03 4.37
CA ALA A 97 14.95 -11.31 4.87
C ALA A 97 14.14 -12.06 3.81
N TYR A 98 13.32 -11.35 3.03
CA TYR A 98 12.59 -11.94 1.91
C TYR A 98 13.54 -12.53 0.86
N LEU A 99 14.58 -11.78 0.48
CA LEU A 99 15.59 -12.23 -0.49
C LEU A 99 16.39 -13.43 0.01
N ALA A 100 16.74 -13.45 1.30
CA ALA A 100 17.43 -14.59 1.91
C ALA A 100 16.58 -15.87 1.89
N ALA A 101 15.26 -15.75 2.03
CA ALA A 101 14.32 -16.87 1.94
C ALA A 101 14.01 -17.29 0.48
N HIS A 102 14.23 -16.41 -0.49
CA HIS A 102 13.91 -16.61 -1.91
C HIS A 102 15.13 -16.37 -2.82
N PRO A 103 16.14 -17.27 -2.79
CA PRO A 103 17.31 -17.16 -3.64
C PRO A 103 16.90 -17.18 -5.13
N GLY A 104 17.46 -16.25 -5.93
CA GLY A 104 17.09 -16.05 -7.34
C GLY A 104 16.06 -14.93 -7.58
N GLY A 105 15.71 -14.14 -6.55
CA GLY A 105 14.77 -13.04 -6.63
C GLY A 105 15.28 -11.79 -7.35
N GLY A 106 15.35 -11.82 -8.69
CA GLY A 106 15.54 -10.66 -9.59
C GLY A 106 16.91 -9.96 -9.53
N ALA A 107 17.40 -9.45 -10.66
CA ALA A 107 18.68 -8.73 -10.70
C ALA A 107 18.60 -7.31 -10.14
N THR A 108 17.44 -6.65 -10.22
CA THR A 108 17.25 -5.27 -9.75
C THR A 108 16.20 -5.21 -8.64
N LEU A 109 16.56 -4.63 -7.50
CA LEU A 109 15.62 -4.33 -6.41
C LEU A 109 15.09 -2.91 -6.58
N ARG A 110 13.79 -2.73 -6.37
CA ARG A 110 13.16 -1.42 -6.41
C ARG A 110 12.23 -1.26 -5.23
N PHE A 111 12.18 -0.06 -4.67
CA PHE A 111 11.16 0.29 -3.69
C PHE A 111 10.22 1.32 -4.28
N ASP A 112 8.93 1.00 -4.22
CA ASP A 112 7.86 1.83 -4.78
C ASP A 112 6.89 2.24 -3.67
N LEU A 113 6.13 3.30 -3.92
CA LEU A 113 4.99 3.70 -3.08
C LEU A 113 3.74 3.77 -3.94
N ILE A 114 2.67 3.15 -3.46
CA ILE A 114 1.33 3.38 -3.96
C ILE A 114 0.59 4.24 -2.94
N LEU A 115 0.09 5.36 -3.43
CA LEU A 115 -0.73 6.29 -2.68
C LEU A 115 -2.18 6.04 -3.06
N VAL A 116 -3.04 5.83 -2.06
CA VAL A 116 -4.47 5.59 -2.25
C VAL A 116 -5.22 6.72 -1.58
N ASP A 117 -5.63 7.69 -2.38
CA ASP A 117 -6.33 8.88 -1.93
C ASP A 117 -7.84 8.71 -2.08
N ILE A 118 -8.54 8.67 -0.94
CA ILE A 118 -9.97 8.44 -0.91
C ILE A 118 -10.69 9.77 -0.70
N SER A 119 -11.52 10.15 -1.67
CA SER A 119 -12.33 11.37 -1.64
C SER A 119 -13.79 11.04 -1.36
N LEU A 120 -14.06 10.55 -0.15
CA LEU A 120 -15.39 10.22 0.35
C LEU A 120 -15.53 10.73 1.80
N ASP A 121 -16.71 11.21 2.20
CA ASP A 121 -16.88 11.68 3.57
C ASP A 121 -16.85 10.53 4.59
N ARG A 122 -16.65 10.90 5.85
CA ARG A 122 -16.39 9.94 6.92
C ARG A 122 -17.55 8.98 7.17
N GLN A 123 -18.80 9.42 7.00
CA GLN A 123 -19.95 8.58 7.27
C GLN A 123 -20.05 7.49 6.21
N HIS A 124 -19.99 7.85 4.93
CA HIS A 124 -20.01 6.86 3.86
C HIS A 124 -18.77 5.97 3.87
N LEU A 125 -17.58 6.47 4.27
CA LEU A 125 -16.41 5.61 4.46
C LEU A 125 -16.61 4.54 5.52
N LEU A 126 -17.29 4.85 6.62
CA LEU A 126 -17.61 3.86 7.65
C LEU A 126 -18.56 2.78 7.11
N GLU A 127 -19.52 3.15 6.27
CA GLU A 127 -20.45 2.22 5.63
C GLU A 127 -19.70 1.31 4.63
N VAL A 128 -18.87 1.89 3.76
CA VAL A 128 -18.01 1.15 2.82
C VAL A 128 -17.11 0.17 3.56
N ILE A 129 -16.48 0.58 4.66
CA ILE A 129 -15.63 -0.29 5.49
C ILE A 129 -16.44 -1.39 6.17
N ALA A 130 -17.64 -1.08 6.69
CA ALA A 130 -18.49 -2.06 7.36
C ALA A 130 -19.01 -3.13 6.41
N LEU A 131 -19.19 -2.78 5.14
CA LEU A 131 -19.65 -3.67 4.07
C LEU A 131 -18.51 -4.35 3.29
N ASP A 132 -17.25 -3.98 3.55
CA ASP A 132 -16.07 -4.38 2.76
C ASP A 132 -16.28 -4.11 1.24
N ASP A 133 -16.94 -2.99 0.91
CA ASP A 133 -17.33 -2.62 -0.46
C ASP A 133 -16.15 -1.98 -1.23
N LEU A 134 -15.28 -2.84 -1.74
CA LEU A 134 -14.09 -2.44 -2.49
C LEU A 134 -14.43 -1.71 -3.79
N GLU A 135 -15.58 -2.01 -4.42
CA GLU A 135 -15.99 -1.36 -5.66
C GLU A 135 -16.38 0.10 -5.44
N THR A 136 -17.17 0.36 -4.39
CA THR A 136 -17.48 1.74 -4.01
C THR A 136 -16.21 2.48 -3.62
N LEU A 137 -15.33 1.87 -2.82
CA LEU A 137 -14.07 2.50 -2.46
C LEU A 137 -13.25 2.87 -3.71
N ALA A 138 -13.15 1.96 -4.69
CA ALA A 138 -12.44 2.19 -5.94
C ALA A 138 -13.00 3.39 -6.74
N ARG A 139 -14.33 3.57 -6.77
CA ARG A 139 -14.97 4.71 -7.46
C ARG A 139 -14.56 6.07 -6.91
N TYR A 140 -14.20 6.14 -5.63
CA TYR A 140 -13.80 7.37 -4.95
C TYR A 140 -12.30 7.43 -4.64
N ALA A 141 -11.53 6.46 -5.12
CA ALA A 141 -10.09 6.38 -4.93
C ALA A 141 -9.34 6.94 -6.15
N ARG A 142 -8.30 7.72 -5.89
CA ARG A 142 -7.22 7.98 -6.86
C ARG A 142 -5.98 7.22 -6.41
N LEU A 143 -5.42 6.43 -7.32
CA LEU A 143 -4.17 5.73 -7.08
C LEU A 143 -3.02 6.41 -7.82
N SER A 144 -1.91 6.61 -7.12
CA SER A 144 -0.66 7.11 -7.69
C SER A 144 0.47 6.13 -7.37
N HIS A 145 1.09 5.55 -8.39
CA HIS A 145 2.23 4.64 -8.25
C HIS A 145 3.53 5.40 -8.55
N LEU A 146 4.35 5.54 -7.51
CA LEU A 146 5.66 6.18 -7.58
C LEU A 146 6.73 5.09 -7.57
N GLY A 147 7.32 4.83 -8.74
CA GLY A 147 8.37 3.84 -8.90
C GLY A 147 9.74 4.37 -8.51
N GLY A 148 10.55 3.55 -7.81
CA GLY A 148 11.96 3.85 -7.55
C GLY A 148 12.18 5.13 -6.74
N ILE A 149 11.59 5.21 -5.56
CA ILE A 149 11.66 6.40 -4.71
C ILE A 149 13.09 6.62 -4.23
N SER A 150 13.74 7.63 -4.82
CA SER A 150 15.05 8.13 -4.41
C SER A 150 15.03 8.59 -2.95
N GLY A 151 16.06 8.25 -2.18
CA GLY A 151 16.18 8.62 -0.77
C GLY A 151 15.50 7.65 0.20
N MET A 152 14.85 6.57 -0.28
CA MET A 152 14.51 5.43 0.58
C MET A 152 15.72 4.59 0.97
N PHE A 153 16.82 4.64 0.20
CA PHE A 153 18.14 4.06 0.46
C PHE A 153 19.24 4.89 -0.19
#